data_AF-A0A3S2CAI0-F1
#
_entry.id   AF-A0A3S2CAI0-F1
#
_cell.length_a   1.000
_cell.length_b   1.000
_cell.length_c   1.000
_cell.angle_alpha   90.00
_cell.angle_beta   90.00
_cell.angle_gamma   90.00
#
_symmetry.space_group_name_H-M   'P 1'
#
loop_
_entity.id
_entity.type
_entity.pdbx_description
1 polymer ?
#
loop_
_entity_poly.entity_id
_entity_poly.type
_entity_poly.pdbx_seq_one_letter_code
_entity_poly.pdbx_strand_id
1 'polypeptide(L)'
;AWIDISTGAFRVTDTTADRLLADIFRVDPRELIVAEPVFHDPELKPVFDVLGRVASPQPPSLFDSASATGRIARFFDVATPDSFGAFSRAELSAISGAIAYVEKTQKAERPPLSRPEREEQGSTLFIDPATRGNLELLRTLSGSREGSLFKAIDRTVTGGGARLLADRLMAPLTDPAAIGARLDSVSFFRSETRLCQAVRSSLKSVADMPRALSRLALNRGGPRDLGALRAGFEAAGAIAEIFAATALPPELAAALAAIHALPQALSQHLMQALGDELPLLKRDGGFVRGGYHADLDEMRALRDESRKVIAGLERSLIDETGIRSLKIRHNNVLGYYIEVTANHHAVMTSSDGAKARFIHRQTMANAMRFTTTELAELETKIANAADRALNIELAAFEALTTEAVGEAEKIRAGADALAVLD
;
A
#
# COMPACT_ATOMS: atom_id res chain seq x y z
N ALA A 1 -0.75 12.78 -21.17
CA ALA A 1 -0.36 12.64 -19.76
C ALA A 1 -1.04 11.41 -19.17
N TRP A 2 -0.35 10.63 -18.35
CA TRP A 2 -0.91 9.45 -17.68
C TRP A 2 -0.36 9.30 -16.26
N ILE A 3 -1.16 8.70 -15.39
CA ILE A 3 -0.86 8.50 -13.97
C ILE A 3 -1.13 7.04 -13.60
N ASP A 4 -0.19 6.40 -12.91
CA ASP A 4 -0.47 5.17 -12.16
C ASP A 4 -0.70 5.54 -10.69
N ILE A 5 -1.97 5.56 -10.27
CA ILE A 5 -2.37 5.89 -8.89
C ILE A 5 -1.78 4.91 -7.87
N SER A 6 -1.50 3.67 -8.27
CA SER A 6 -0.96 2.66 -7.37
C SER A 6 0.51 2.89 -7.05
N THR A 7 1.27 3.58 -7.90
CA THR A 7 2.70 3.88 -7.69
C THR A 7 2.99 5.36 -7.49
N GLY A 8 2.07 6.23 -7.91
CA GLY A 8 2.27 7.67 -7.98
C GLY A 8 2.98 8.13 -9.25
N ALA A 9 3.37 7.23 -10.17
CA ALA A 9 4.09 7.61 -11.39
C ALA A 9 3.24 8.56 -12.25
N PHE A 10 3.86 9.65 -12.72
CA PHE A 10 3.20 10.67 -13.52
C PHE A 10 4.09 11.06 -14.70
N ARG A 11 3.62 10.79 -15.92
CA ARG A 11 4.35 11.07 -17.15
C ARG A 11 3.53 11.88 -18.14
N VAL A 12 4.22 12.58 -19.03
CA VAL A 12 3.62 13.34 -20.12
C VAL A 12 4.45 13.20 -21.40
N THR A 13 3.76 13.14 -22.53
CA THR A 13 4.35 13.25 -23.86
C THR A 13 3.39 14.05 -24.72
N ASP A 14 3.91 14.82 -25.66
CA ASP A 14 3.16 15.30 -26.80
C ASP A 14 3.00 14.17 -27.83
N THR A 15 1.97 14.26 -28.66
CA THR A 15 1.64 13.28 -29.70
C THR A 15 0.94 13.97 -30.86
N THR A 16 0.93 13.31 -32.01
CA THR A 16 0.17 13.70 -33.21
C THR A 16 -1.10 12.85 -33.33
N ALA A 17 -2.04 13.28 -34.18
CA ALA A 17 -3.33 12.60 -34.36
C ALA A 17 -3.19 11.16 -34.89
N ASP A 18 -2.23 10.94 -35.80
CA ASP A 18 -1.91 9.64 -36.40
C ASP A 18 -1.25 8.66 -35.40
N ARG A 19 -0.54 9.19 -34.40
CA ARG A 19 0.13 8.39 -33.36
C ARG A 19 -0.72 8.15 -32.11
N LEU A 20 -1.74 8.97 -31.89
CA LEU A 20 -2.52 9.02 -30.66
C LEU A 20 -3.01 7.63 -30.21
N LEU A 21 -3.58 6.84 -31.12
CA LEU A 21 -4.10 5.50 -30.80
C LEU A 21 -2.97 4.55 -30.37
N ALA A 22 -1.81 4.60 -31.05
CA ALA A 22 -0.64 3.81 -30.70
C ALA A 22 -0.10 4.20 -29.32
N ASP A 23 -0.01 5.50 -29.03
CA ASP A 23 0.50 5.96 -27.73
C ASP A 23 -0.46 5.63 -26.59
N ILE A 24 -1.78 5.67 -26.81
CA ILE A 24 -2.78 5.21 -25.83
C ILE A 24 -2.64 3.72 -25.56
N PHE A 25 -2.55 2.86 -26.59
CA PHE A 25 -2.37 1.42 -26.38
C PHE A 25 -1.00 1.06 -25.79
N ARG A 26 0.00 1.93 -25.92
CA ARG A 26 1.30 1.75 -25.26
C ARG A 26 1.15 1.83 -23.74
N VAL A 27 0.39 2.83 -23.30
CA VAL A 27 0.10 3.09 -21.89
C VAL A 27 -0.91 2.08 -21.34
N ASP A 28 -1.77 1.50 -22.19
CA ASP A 28 -2.87 0.59 -21.83
C ASP A 28 -3.71 1.13 -20.65
N PRO A 29 -4.24 2.37 -20.73
CA PRO A 29 -4.91 2.98 -19.59
C PRO A 29 -6.23 2.26 -19.29
N ARG A 30 -6.51 2.07 -17.99
CA ARG A 30 -7.82 1.58 -17.53
C ARG A 30 -8.93 2.60 -17.70
N GLU A 31 -8.57 3.87 -17.75
CA GLU A 31 -9.46 5.00 -17.95
C GLU A 31 -8.72 6.12 -18.68
N LEU A 32 -9.34 6.67 -19.71
CA LEU A 32 -8.83 7.79 -20.49
C LEU A 32 -9.77 8.97 -20.33
N ILE A 33 -9.30 10.04 -19.68
CA ILE A 33 -10.05 11.30 -19.63
C ILE A 33 -9.70 12.16 -20.84
N VAL A 34 -10.71 12.85 -21.37
CA VAL A 34 -10.55 13.71 -22.56
C VAL A 34 -11.51 14.87 -22.48
N ALA A 35 -11.13 16.04 -22.99
CA ALA A 35 -12.03 17.18 -23.08
C ALA A 35 -13.20 16.86 -24.00
N GLU A 36 -14.42 17.15 -23.57
CA GLU A 36 -15.66 16.86 -24.33
C GLU A 36 -15.63 17.36 -25.79
N PRO A 37 -15.14 18.58 -26.11
CA PRO A 37 -15.01 19.02 -27.50
C PRO A 37 -14.07 18.14 -28.34
N VAL A 38 -12.98 17.63 -27.75
CA VAL A 38 -12.01 16.76 -28.43
C VAL A 38 -12.59 15.37 -28.67
N PHE A 39 -13.38 14.85 -27.74
CA PHE A 39 -14.06 13.56 -27.90
C PHE A 39 -15.07 13.55 -29.06
N HIS A 40 -15.68 14.70 -29.34
CA HIS A 40 -16.65 14.88 -30.43
C HIS A 40 -16.04 15.41 -31.72
N ASP A 41 -14.71 15.60 -31.78
CA ASP A 41 -14.01 16.04 -32.99
C ASP A 41 -14.13 14.97 -34.10
N PRO A 42 -14.64 15.31 -35.30
CA PRO A 42 -14.76 14.36 -36.41
C PRO A 42 -13.44 13.69 -36.82
N GLU A 43 -12.30 14.37 -36.69
CA GLU A 43 -11.00 13.82 -37.08
C GLU A 43 -10.49 12.78 -36.09
N LEU A 44 -10.80 12.95 -34.80
CA LEU A 44 -10.37 12.06 -33.72
C LEU A 44 -11.42 11.00 -33.35
N LYS A 45 -12.65 11.14 -33.85
CA LYS A 45 -13.75 10.21 -33.60
C LYS A 45 -13.39 8.74 -33.85
N PRO A 46 -12.65 8.35 -34.93
CA PRO A 46 -12.26 6.96 -35.15
C PRO A 46 -11.39 6.39 -34.02
N VAL A 47 -10.52 7.20 -33.40
CA VAL A 47 -9.67 6.79 -32.27
C VAL A 47 -10.55 6.44 -31.07
N PHE A 48 -11.51 7.28 -30.74
CA PHE A 48 -12.40 7.07 -29.60
C PHE A 48 -13.42 5.94 -29.83
N ASP A 49 -13.80 5.67 -31.08
CA ASP A 49 -14.64 4.52 -31.42
C ASP A 49 -13.95 3.19 -31.16
N VAL A 50 -12.63 3.12 -31.39
CA VAL A 50 -11.82 1.94 -31.06
C VAL A 50 -11.67 1.78 -29.54
N LEU A 51 -11.48 2.89 -28.81
CA LEU A 51 -11.27 2.86 -27.35
C LEU A 51 -12.56 2.59 -26.57
N GLY A 52 -13.72 3.01 -27.11
CA GLY A 52 -15.03 2.80 -26.53
C GLY A 52 -15.13 3.32 -25.09
N ARG A 53 -15.55 2.46 -24.16
CA ARG A 53 -15.83 2.82 -22.76
C ARG A 53 -14.60 3.21 -21.94
N VAL A 54 -13.40 3.00 -22.46
CA VAL A 54 -12.17 3.48 -21.81
C VAL A 54 -12.14 5.01 -21.83
N ALA A 55 -12.69 5.65 -22.88
CA ALA A 55 -12.75 7.09 -23.00
C ALA A 55 -13.90 7.68 -22.18
N SER A 56 -13.57 8.66 -21.34
CA SER A 56 -14.45 9.36 -20.41
C SER A 56 -14.40 10.87 -20.70
N PRO A 57 -15.38 11.42 -21.44
CA PRO A 57 -15.45 12.84 -21.73
C PRO A 57 -15.63 13.66 -20.45
N GLN A 58 -14.87 14.73 -20.31
CA GLN A 58 -14.90 15.62 -19.16
C GLN A 58 -15.03 17.08 -19.59
N PRO A 59 -15.58 17.97 -18.73
CA PRO A 59 -15.71 19.39 -19.02
C PRO A 59 -14.38 20.03 -19.46
N PRO A 60 -14.37 20.88 -20.51
CA PRO A 60 -13.13 21.47 -21.04
C PRO A 60 -12.39 22.35 -20.03
N SER A 61 -13.09 22.87 -19.02
CA SER A 61 -12.50 23.67 -17.93
C SER A 61 -11.43 22.93 -17.11
N LEU A 62 -11.45 21.59 -17.11
CA LEU A 62 -10.40 20.78 -16.46
C LEU A 62 -9.06 20.88 -17.20
N PHE A 63 -9.10 21.11 -18.51
CA PHE A 63 -7.96 21.12 -19.43
C PHE A 63 -7.51 22.55 -19.79
N ASP A 64 -7.91 23.57 -19.02
CA ASP A 64 -7.52 24.94 -19.30
C ASP A 64 -6.01 25.17 -19.06
N SER A 65 -5.28 25.40 -20.15
CA SER A 65 -3.84 25.69 -20.12
C SER A 65 -3.48 26.99 -19.39
N ALA A 66 -4.39 27.97 -19.31
CA ALA A 66 -4.10 29.26 -18.68
C ALA A 66 -4.04 29.13 -17.15
N SER A 67 -4.92 28.31 -16.55
CA SER A 67 -4.91 28.00 -15.12
C SER A 67 -4.02 26.81 -14.74
N ALA A 68 -3.45 26.10 -15.72
CA ALA A 68 -2.69 24.87 -15.50
C ALA A 68 -1.50 25.05 -14.56
N THR A 69 -0.65 26.06 -14.81
CA THR A 69 0.55 26.34 -13.99
C THR A 69 0.19 26.52 -12.51
N GLY A 70 -0.84 27.31 -12.21
CA GLY A 70 -1.30 27.54 -10.84
C GLY A 70 -1.87 26.29 -10.18
N ARG A 71 -2.61 25.46 -10.94
CA ARG A 71 -3.13 24.18 -10.44
C ARG A 71 -2.00 23.19 -10.13
N ILE A 72 -1.02 23.07 -11.01
CA ILE A 72 0.15 22.19 -10.83
C ILE A 72 0.97 22.65 -9.62
N ALA A 73 1.27 23.95 -9.54
CA ALA A 73 2.00 24.54 -8.42
C ALA A 73 1.32 24.24 -7.08
N ARG A 74 0.01 24.47 -6.99
CA ARG A 74 -0.80 24.20 -5.79
C ARG A 74 -0.88 22.71 -5.45
N PHE A 75 -0.93 21.83 -6.44
CA PHE A 75 -1.02 20.39 -6.21
C PHE A 75 0.28 19.84 -5.60
N PHE A 76 1.43 20.27 -6.11
CA PHE A 76 2.76 19.85 -5.65
C PHE A 76 3.33 20.73 -4.53
N ASP A 77 2.58 21.72 -4.05
CA ASP A 77 2.99 22.67 -3.00
C ASP A 77 4.32 23.38 -3.32
N VAL A 78 4.45 23.85 -4.56
CA VAL A 78 5.61 24.63 -5.04
C VAL A 78 5.17 26.02 -5.48
N ALA A 79 6.10 26.98 -5.46
CA ALA A 79 5.83 28.34 -5.95
C ALA A 79 5.55 28.35 -7.47
N THR A 80 6.37 27.63 -8.25
CA THR A 80 6.19 27.45 -9.69
C THR A 80 6.58 26.02 -10.11
N PRO A 81 5.94 25.46 -11.16
CA PRO A 81 6.28 24.14 -11.68
C PRO A 81 7.49 24.16 -12.62
N ASP A 82 8.16 25.30 -12.80
CA ASP A 82 9.27 25.44 -13.76
C ASP A 82 10.44 24.50 -13.43
N SER A 83 10.59 24.16 -12.15
CA SER A 83 11.57 23.19 -11.66
C SER A 83 11.32 21.74 -12.11
N PHE A 84 10.13 21.44 -12.65
CA PHE A 84 9.77 20.10 -13.16
C PHE A 84 10.17 19.94 -14.63
N GLY A 85 10.46 21.03 -15.33
CA GLY A 85 10.78 21.05 -16.75
C GLY A 85 9.93 22.06 -17.52
N ALA A 86 10.38 22.38 -18.74
CA ALA A 86 9.69 23.32 -19.61
C ALA A 86 8.60 22.62 -20.43
N PHE A 87 7.36 22.62 -19.95
CA PHE A 87 6.20 22.02 -20.63
C PHE A 87 5.56 22.95 -21.66
N SER A 88 5.09 22.39 -22.78
CA SER A 88 4.26 23.08 -23.77
C SER A 88 2.86 23.35 -23.22
N ARG A 89 2.10 24.22 -23.89
CA ARG A 89 0.70 24.51 -23.51
C ARG A 89 -0.20 23.26 -23.53
N ALA A 90 0.02 22.35 -24.47
CA ALA A 90 -0.74 21.11 -24.58
C ALA A 90 -0.40 20.14 -23.43
N GLU A 91 0.87 20.02 -23.08
CA GLU A 91 1.30 19.19 -21.95
C GLU A 91 0.79 19.74 -20.62
N LEU A 92 0.88 21.06 -20.40
CA LEU A 92 0.33 21.72 -19.21
C LEU A 92 -1.19 21.48 -19.09
N SER A 93 -1.93 21.60 -20.20
CA SER A 93 -3.36 21.31 -20.26
C SER A 93 -3.66 19.85 -19.86
N ALA A 94 -2.91 18.89 -20.40
CA ALA A 94 -3.08 17.47 -20.10
C ALA A 94 -2.71 17.11 -18.65
N ILE A 95 -1.60 17.65 -18.13
CA ILE A 95 -1.18 17.47 -16.72
C ILE A 95 -2.25 18.04 -15.79
N SER A 96 -2.70 19.27 -16.06
CA SER A 96 -3.75 19.94 -15.29
C SER A 96 -5.05 19.14 -15.27
N GLY A 97 -5.49 18.63 -16.42
CA GLY A 97 -6.68 17.80 -16.53
C GLY A 97 -6.58 16.50 -15.71
N ALA A 98 -5.42 15.84 -15.77
CA ALA A 98 -5.14 14.64 -14.97
C ALA A 98 -5.19 14.93 -13.47
N ILE A 99 -4.52 15.99 -13.01
CA ILE A 99 -4.55 16.43 -11.60
C ILE A 99 -5.98 16.72 -11.16
N ALA A 100 -6.72 17.51 -11.94
CA ALA A 100 -8.08 17.90 -11.56
C ALA A 100 -9.03 16.69 -11.50
N TYR A 101 -8.82 15.68 -12.34
CA TYR A 101 -9.57 14.43 -12.26
C TYR A 101 -9.22 13.61 -11.02
N VAL A 102 -7.94 13.57 -10.64
CA VAL A 102 -7.50 12.95 -9.39
C VAL A 102 -8.11 13.65 -8.19
N GLU A 103 -8.07 14.99 -8.12
CA GLU A 103 -8.71 15.78 -7.06
C GLU A 103 -10.22 15.50 -6.98
N LYS A 104 -10.90 15.41 -8.13
CA LYS A 104 -12.34 15.09 -8.21
C LYS A 104 -12.67 13.70 -7.66
N THR A 105 -11.84 12.71 -7.94
CA THR A 105 -12.11 11.30 -7.60
C THR A 105 -11.62 10.89 -6.22
N GLN A 106 -10.50 11.45 -5.75
CA GLN A 106 -9.92 11.14 -4.43
C GLN A 106 -10.35 12.13 -3.33
N LYS A 107 -10.99 13.25 -3.69
CA LYS A 107 -11.55 14.26 -2.77
C LYS A 107 -10.50 14.81 -1.79
N ALA A 108 -10.65 14.55 -0.49
CA ALA A 108 -9.79 15.09 0.56
C ALA A 108 -8.39 14.43 0.59
N GLU A 109 -8.26 13.24 -0.02
CA GLU A 109 -7.01 12.50 -0.07
C GLU A 109 -6.22 12.95 -1.30
N ARG A 110 -5.06 13.59 -1.10
CA ARG A 110 -4.13 13.92 -2.18
C ARG A 110 -3.16 12.74 -2.35
N PRO A 111 -3.31 11.89 -3.39
CA PRO A 111 -2.33 10.84 -3.62
C PRO A 111 -0.95 11.48 -3.83
N PRO A 112 0.12 10.91 -3.25
CA PRO A 112 1.46 11.43 -3.40
C PRO A 112 1.95 11.06 -4.80
N LEU A 113 1.57 11.84 -5.80
CA LEU A 113 2.09 11.66 -7.15
C LEU A 113 3.54 12.13 -7.20
N SER A 114 4.35 11.45 -7.99
CA SER A 114 5.65 11.97 -8.43
C SER A 114 5.41 13.18 -9.32
N ARG A 115 6.45 14.02 -9.43
CA ARG A 115 6.44 15.16 -10.36
C ARG A 115 6.21 14.66 -11.79
N PRO A 116 5.50 15.42 -12.66
CA PRO A 116 5.30 15.00 -14.03
C PRO A 116 6.65 14.98 -14.76
N GLU A 117 6.98 13.85 -15.36
CA GLU A 117 8.18 13.71 -16.18
C GLU A 117 7.83 13.70 -17.67
N ARG A 118 8.54 14.50 -18.47
CA ARG A 118 8.41 14.44 -19.93
C ARG A 118 9.10 13.21 -20.47
N GLU A 119 8.38 12.43 -21.25
CA GLU A 119 8.94 11.40 -22.12
C GLU A 119 9.19 12.02 -23.50
N GLU A 120 10.44 12.02 -23.97
CA GLU A 120 10.81 12.67 -25.24
C GLU A 120 10.32 11.88 -26.45
N GLN A 121 9.83 12.59 -27.48
CA GLN A 121 9.49 11.97 -28.76
C GLN A 121 10.69 11.29 -29.40
N GLY A 122 10.44 10.10 -29.96
CA GLY A 122 11.47 9.33 -30.67
C GLY A 122 12.47 8.63 -29.75
N SER A 123 12.39 8.79 -28.43
CA SER A 123 13.17 8.02 -27.44
C SER A 123 12.82 6.52 -27.42
N THR A 124 11.63 6.18 -27.95
CA THR A 124 11.11 4.83 -28.01
C THR A 124 10.67 4.45 -29.42
N LEU A 125 10.82 3.17 -29.76
CA LEU A 125 10.44 2.61 -31.03
C LEU A 125 8.92 2.71 -31.19
N PHE A 126 8.47 3.34 -32.27
CA PHE A 126 7.06 3.34 -32.62
C PHE A 126 6.64 1.93 -33.05
N ILE A 127 5.59 1.42 -32.40
CA ILE A 127 4.96 0.16 -32.77
C ILE A 127 3.46 0.43 -32.86
N ASP A 128 2.89 0.25 -34.04
CA ASP A 128 1.47 0.46 -34.24
C ASP A 128 0.62 -0.58 -33.48
N PRO A 129 -0.67 -0.30 -33.21
CA PRO A 129 -1.52 -1.19 -32.44
C PRO A 129 -1.66 -2.61 -33.01
N ALA A 130 -1.72 -2.73 -34.34
CA ALA A 130 -1.88 -4.04 -34.98
C ALA A 130 -0.61 -4.87 -34.82
N THR A 131 0.56 -4.27 -35.03
CA THR A 131 1.85 -4.92 -34.78
C THR A 131 1.98 -5.33 -33.31
N ARG A 132 1.61 -4.46 -32.35
CA ARG A 132 1.66 -4.84 -30.92
C ARG A 132 0.74 -6.01 -30.57
N GLY A 133 -0.47 -6.02 -31.12
CA GLY A 133 -1.42 -7.11 -30.93
C GLY A 133 -0.91 -8.42 -31.55
N ASN A 134 -0.39 -8.37 -32.77
CA ASN A 134 0.12 -9.54 -33.48
C ASN A 134 1.42 -10.10 -32.89
N LEU A 135 2.25 -9.26 -32.27
CA LEU A 135 3.44 -9.70 -31.54
C LEU A 135 3.11 -10.29 -30.15
N GLU A 136 1.85 -10.18 -29.70
CA GLU A 136 1.37 -10.68 -28.42
C GLU A 136 2.29 -10.29 -27.25
N LEU A 137 2.73 -9.02 -27.20
CA LEU A 137 3.79 -8.57 -26.30
C LEU A 137 3.45 -8.82 -24.83
N LEU A 138 2.33 -8.30 -24.36
CA LEU A 138 1.85 -8.51 -22.98
C LEU A 138 0.74 -9.56 -22.89
N ARG A 139 -0.11 -9.64 -23.91
CA ARG A 139 -1.26 -10.53 -24.00
C ARG A 139 -1.41 -11.08 -25.40
N THR A 140 -2.01 -12.26 -25.50
CA THR A 140 -2.39 -12.89 -26.76
C THR A 140 -3.55 -12.15 -27.44
N LEU A 141 -3.84 -12.50 -28.70
CA LEU A 141 -5.01 -12.01 -29.44
C LEU A 141 -6.34 -12.37 -28.76
N SER A 142 -6.36 -13.46 -27.97
CA SER A 142 -7.52 -13.84 -27.15
C SER A 142 -7.61 -13.07 -25.82
N GLY A 143 -6.66 -12.17 -25.55
CA GLY A 143 -6.59 -11.36 -24.33
C GLY A 143 -5.98 -12.09 -23.13
N SER A 144 -5.45 -13.30 -23.31
CA SER A 144 -4.78 -14.07 -22.25
C SER A 144 -3.35 -13.56 -22.01
N ARG A 145 -2.88 -13.60 -20.76
CA ARG A 145 -1.44 -13.43 -20.48
C ARG A 145 -0.65 -14.71 -20.78
N GLU A 146 -1.29 -15.88 -20.63
CA GLU A 146 -0.67 -17.15 -21.00
C GLU A 146 -0.50 -17.22 -22.51
N GLY A 147 0.73 -17.49 -22.96
CA GLY A 147 1.12 -17.51 -24.38
C GLY A 147 1.81 -16.24 -24.88
N SER A 148 1.81 -15.14 -24.11
CA SER A 148 2.45 -13.88 -24.53
C SER A 148 3.97 -13.91 -24.42
N LEU A 149 4.65 -13.01 -25.16
CA LEU A 149 6.11 -12.83 -25.05
C LEU A 149 6.52 -12.51 -23.61
N PHE A 150 5.80 -11.60 -22.96
CA PHE A 150 6.05 -11.22 -21.58
C PHE A 150 6.00 -12.43 -20.64
N LYS A 151 4.99 -13.29 -20.75
CA LYS A 151 4.91 -14.51 -19.94
C LYS A 151 6.08 -15.46 -20.19
N ALA A 152 6.54 -15.57 -21.44
CA ALA A 152 7.67 -16.43 -21.79
C ALA A 152 8.97 -15.99 -21.10
N ILE A 153 9.22 -14.68 -21.04
CA ILE A 153 10.50 -14.11 -20.55
C ILE A 153 10.47 -13.63 -19.10
N ASP A 154 9.31 -13.35 -18.53
CA ASP A 154 9.19 -12.81 -17.16
C ASP A 154 9.70 -13.84 -16.15
N ARG A 155 10.85 -13.53 -15.57
CA ARG A 155 11.49 -14.26 -14.46
C ARG A 155 11.75 -13.33 -13.29
N THR A 156 11.13 -12.16 -13.25
CA THR A 156 11.24 -11.24 -12.11
C THR A 156 10.68 -11.90 -10.84
N VAL A 157 11.17 -11.50 -9.67
CA VAL A 157 10.67 -12.01 -8.37
C VAL A 157 9.85 -10.98 -7.60
N THR A 158 9.80 -9.73 -8.08
CA THR A 158 9.04 -8.64 -7.49
C THR A 158 7.95 -8.13 -8.43
N GLY A 159 6.89 -7.56 -7.85
CA GLY A 159 5.88 -6.86 -8.66
C GLY A 159 6.41 -5.58 -9.31
N GLY A 160 7.46 -4.97 -8.76
CA GLY A 160 8.14 -3.80 -9.34
C GLY A 160 8.89 -4.16 -10.62
N GLY A 161 9.77 -5.17 -10.55
CA GLY A 161 10.52 -5.69 -11.69
C GLY A 161 9.60 -6.16 -12.82
N ALA A 162 8.54 -6.91 -12.50
CA ALA A 162 7.57 -7.36 -13.50
C ALA A 162 6.93 -6.20 -14.27
N ARG A 163 6.59 -5.10 -13.57
CA ARG A 163 6.03 -3.89 -14.19
C ARG A 163 7.08 -3.18 -15.05
N LEU A 164 8.29 -2.97 -14.53
CA LEU A 164 9.36 -2.34 -15.28
C LEU A 164 9.70 -3.14 -16.56
N LEU A 165 9.72 -4.47 -16.48
CA LEU A 165 9.93 -5.32 -17.65
C LEU A 165 8.81 -5.17 -18.68
N ALA A 166 7.55 -5.14 -18.24
CA ALA A 166 6.42 -4.89 -19.13
C ALA A 166 6.52 -3.51 -19.79
N ASP A 167 6.87 -2.47 -19.03
CA ASP A 167 7.05 -1.11 -19.55
C ASP A 167 8.19 -1.05 -20.59
N ARG A 168 9.32 -1.70 -20.30
CA ARG A 168 10.48 -1.79 -21.22
C ARG A 168 10.13 -2.54 -22.51
N LEU A 169 9.27 -3.56 -22.46
CA LEU A 169 8.79 -4.28 -23.66
C LEU A 169 7.84 -3.42 -24.50
N MET A 170 6.99 -2.62 -23.86
CA MET A 170 6.01 -1.77 -24.54
C MET A 170 6.64 -0.49 -25.12
N ALA A 171 7.78 -0.08 -24.59
CA ALA A 171 8.52 1.11 -24.99
C ALA A 171 10.02 0.79 -25.23
N PRO A 172 10.37 0.03 -26.29
CA PRO A 172 11.76 -0.27 -26.61
C PRO A 172 12.53 1.01 -26.89
N LEU A 173 13.76 1.13 -26.37
CA LEU A 173 14.60 2.31 -26.58
C LEU A 173 15.11 2.41 -28.03
N THR A 174 15.34 3.63 -28.49
CA THR A 174 15.99 3.91 -29.80
C THR A 174 17.44 4.36 -29.66
N ASP A 175 17.85 4.86 -28.48
CA ASP A 175 19.20 5.32 -28.22
C ASP A 175 20.16 4.14 -27.98
N PRO A 176 21.18 3.92 -28.85
CA PRO A 176 22.16 2.86 -28.66
C PRO A 176 22.95 2.95 -27.35
N ALA A 177 23.21 4.16 -26.84
CA ALA A 177 23.95 4.33 -25.59
C ALA A 177 23.15 3.83 -24.39
N ALA A 178 21.87 4.23 -24.28
CA ALA A 178 20.96 3.74 -23.25
C ALA A 178 20.70 2.22 -23.35
N ILE A 179 20.64 1.66 -24.57
CA ILE A 179 20.58 0.21 -24.78
C ILE A 179 21.86 -0.47 -24.26
N GLY A 180 23.03 0.07 -24.61
CA GLY A 180 24.34 -0.41 -24.15
C GLY A 180 24.43 -0.46 -22.63
N ALA A 181 24.02 0.61 -21.95
CA ALA A 181 24.03 0.67 -20.48
C ALA A 181 23.21 -0.47 -19.83
N ARG A 182 22.04 -0.82 -20.40
CA ARG A 182 21.24 -1.97 -19.93
C ARG A 182 21.91 -3.31 -20.22
N LEU A 183 22.55 -3.44 -21.38
CA LEU A 183 23.28 -4.66 -21.75
C LEU A 183 24.52 -4.88 -20.87
N ASP A 184 25.16 -3.83 -20.40
CA ASP A 184 26.27 -3.91 -19.44
C ASP A 184 25.79 -4.49 -18.10
N SER A 185 24.64 -4.03 -17.59
CA SER A 185 23.99 -4.59 -16.38
C SER A 185 23.70 -6.09 -16.52
N VAL A 186 23.13 -6.49 -17.67
CA VAL A 186 22.86 -7.91 -17.97
C VAL A 186 24.15 -8.72 -18.05
N SER A 187 25.17 -8.19 -18.73
CA SER A 187 26.46 -8.86 -18.89
C SER A 187 27.17 -9.05 -17.55
N PHE A 188 27.10 -8.05 -16.67
CA PHE A 188 27.61 -8.11 -15.31
C PHE A 188 26.96 -9.24 -14.48
N PHE A 189 25.63 -9.31 -14.44
CA PHE A 189 24.96 -10.40 -13.70
C PHE A 189 25.18 -11.79 -14.31
N ARG A 190 25.43 -11.86 -15.63
CA ARG A 190 25.83 -13.11 -16.28
C ARG A 190 27.23 -13.56 -15.89
N SER A 191 28.20 -12.65 -15.73
CA SER A 191 29.53 -12.99 -15.22
C SER A 191 29.53 -13.30 -13.73
N GLU A 192 28.72 -12.58 -12.94
CA GLU A 192 28.67 -12.69 -11.47
C GLU A 192 27.49 -13.55 -11.00
N THR A 193 27.44 -14.82 -11.42
CA THR A 193 26.27 -15.69 -11.19
C THR A 193 25.92 -15.88 -9.71
N ARG A 194 26.92 -16.00 -8.81
CA ARG A 194 26.68 -16.13 -7.36
C ARG A 194 26.05 -14.87 -6.79
N LEU A 195 26.56 -13.71 -7.20
CA LEU A 195 26.02 -12.42 -6.81
C LEU A 195 24.56 -12.29 -7.30
N CYS A 196 24.29 -12.63 -8.57
CA CYS A 196 22.95 -12.62 -9.14
C CYS A 196 21.97 -13.48 -8.31
N GLN A 197 22.37 -14.69 -7.90
CA GLN A 197 21.54 -15.56 -7.06
C GLN A 197 21.31 -14.99 -5.65
N ALA A 198 22.31 -14.33 -5.06
CA ALA A 198 22.20 -13.68 -3.77
C ALA A 198 21.22 -12.49 -3.83
N VAL A 199 21.40 -11.59 -4.80
CA VAL A 199 20.49 -10.45 -5.04
C VAL A 199 19.07 -10.93 -5.27
N ARG A 200 18.87 -11.92 -6.14
CA ARG A 200 17.56 -12.52 -6.42
C ARG A 200 16.91 -13.13 -5.17
N SER A 201 17.71 -13.69 -4.26
CA SER A 201 17.19 -14.25 -3.01
C SER A 201 16.71 -13.15 -2.06
N SER A 202 17.45 -12.04 -1.95
CA SER A 202 17.03 -10.86 -1.18
C SER A 202 15.80 -10.18 -1.79
N LEU A 203 15.73 -10.06 -3.12
CA LEU A 203 14.60 -9.46 -3.84
C LEU A 203 13.28 -10.18 -3.59
N LYS A 204 13.27 -11.50 -3.36
CA LYS A 204 12.03 -12.25 -3.04
C LYS A 204 11.34 -11.78 -1.76
N SER A 205 12.08 -11.14 -0.86
CA SER A 205 11.54 -10.57 0.38
C SER A 205 11.05 -9.13 0.21
N VAL A 206 11.31 -8.50 -0.95
CA VAL A 206 10.86 -7.13 -1.23
C VAL A 206 9.36 -7.12 -1.45
N ALA A 207 8.64 -6.44 -0.56
CA ALA A 207 7.23 -6.16 -0.75
C ALA A 207 7.02 -4.99 -1.73
N ASP A 208 5.80 -4.84 -2.25
CA ASP A 208 5.41 -3.76 -3.17
C ASP A 208 5.29 -2.42 -2.42
N MET A 209 6.44 -1.82 -2.10
CA MET A 209 6.55 -0.56 -1.35
C MET A 209 5.76 0.59 -1.99
N PRO A 210 5.82 0.83 -3.31
CA PRO A 210 5.07 1.92 -3.93
C PRO A 210 3.56 1.80 -3.67
N ARG A 211 2.99 0.59 -3.77
CA ARG A 211 1.56 0.39 -3.50
C ARG A 211 1.19 0.50 -2.04
N ALA A 212 2.06 0.02 -1.14
CA ALA A 212 1.88 0.19 0.30
C ALA A 212 1.85 1.68 0.67
N LEU A 213 2.84 2.44 0.17
CA LEU A 213 2.94 3.88 0.36
C LEU A 213 1.72 4.63 -0.19
N SER A 214 1.26 4.31 -1.40
CA SER A 214 0.05 4.93 -1.97
C SER A 214 -1.20 4.63 -1.14
N ARG A 215 -1.36 3.42 -0.59
CA ARG A 215 -2.49 3.11 0.31
C ARG A 215 -2.42 3.88 1.61
N LEU A 216 -1.22 3.98 2.21
CA LEU A 216 -0.98 4.73 3.44
C LEU A 216 -1.30 6.21 3.26
N ALA A 217 -0.81 6.81 2.17
CA ALA A 217 -1.03 8.23 1.88
C ALA A 217 -2.48 8.59 1.54
N LEU A 218 -3.28 7.61 1.09
CA LEU A 218 -4.71 7.76 0.85
C LEU A 218 -5.57 7.39 2.07
N ASN A 219 -4.96 7.20 3.25
CA ASN A 219 -5.62 6.74 4.48
C ASN A 219 -6.41 5.43 4.33
N ARG A 220 -6.04 4.59 3.35
CA ARG A 220 -6.63 3.27 3.07
C ARG A 220 -5.73 2.11 3.48
N GLY A 221 -4.51 2.42 3.94
CA GLY A 221 -3.52 1.46 4.38
C GLY A 221 -3.71 0.99 5.83
N GLY A 222 -3.13 -0.17 6.14
CA GLY A 222 -3.11 -0.76 7.47
C GLY A 222 -1.70 -1.13 7.94
N PRO A 223 -1.55 -1.79 9.10
CA PRO A 223 -0.25 -2.09 9.68
C PRO A 223 0.66 -2.92 8.76
N ARG A 224 0.07 -3.82 7.95
CA ARG A 224 0.80 -4.60 6.93
C ARG A 224 1.44 -3.75 5.83
N ASP A 225 0.91 -2.57 5.54
CA ASP A 225 1.53 -1.66 4.57
C ASP A 225 2.81 -1.04 5.14
N LEU A 226 2.81 -0.64 6.41
CA LEU A 226 4.04 -0.23 7.11
C LEU A 226 5.05 -1.40 7.20
N GLY A 227 4.54 -2.62 7.43
CA GLY A 227 5.35 -3.85 7.38
C GLY A 227 5.97 -4.11 6.00
N ALA A 228 5.27 -3.80 4.91
CA ALA A 228 5.80 -3.90 3.55
C ALA A 228 6.95 -2.91 3.32
N LEU A 229 6.85 -1.69 3.85
CA LEU A 229 7.96 -0.73 3.82
C LEU A 229 9.17 -1.24 4.63
N ARG A 230 8.94 -1.75 5.85
CA ARG A 230 9.99 -2.36 6.68
C ARG A 230 10.74 -3.47 5.93
N ALA A 231 10.00 -4.44 5.39
CA ALA A 231 10.57 -5.56 4.64
C ALA A 231 11.35 -5.10 3.39
N GLY A 232 10.85 -4.08 2.69
CA GLY A 232 11.53 -3.49 1.55
C GLY A 232 12.85 -2.81 1.94
N PHE A 233 12.89 -2.07 3.05
CA PHE A 233 14.12 -1.46 3.56
C PHE A 233 15.15 -2.49 4.02
N GLU A 234 14.72 -3.54 4.73
CA GLU A 234 15.59 -4.64 5.16
C GLU A 234 16.23 -5.35 3.95
N ALA A 235 15.42 -5.68 2.93
CA ALA A 235 15.91 -6.29 1.71
C ALA A 235 16.85 -5.37 0.93
N ALA A 236 16.56 -4.06 0.87
CA ALA A 236 17.42 -3.08 0.24
C ALA A 236 18.78 -2.96 0.94
N GLY A 237 18.81 -2.97 2.27
CA GLY A 237 20.05 -3.03 3.05
C GLY A 237 20.85 -4.30 2.79
N ALA A 238 20.19 -5.47 2.75
CA ALA A 238 20.86 -6.72 2.42
C ALA A 238 21.45 -6.73 1.00
N ILE A 239 20.77 -6.10 0.03
CA ILE A 239 21.27 -5.94 -1.34
C ILE A 239 22.47 -4.99 -1.39
N ALA A 240 22.43 -3.89 -0.65
CA ALA A 240 23.55 -2.96 -0.55
C ALA A 240 24.83 -3.65 -0.05
N GLU A 241 24.72 -4.48 0.97
CA GLU A 241 25.84 -5.28 1.50
C GLU A 241 26.41 -6.27 0.49
N ILE A 242 25.56 -6.91 -0.33
CA ILE A 242 26.01 -7.82 -1.40
C ILE A 242 26.91 -7.08 -2.41
N PHE A 243 26.63 -5.81 -2.68
CA PHE A 243 27.38 -5.00 -3.63
C PHE A 243 28.57 -4.23 -3.06
N ALA A 244 28.77 -4.23 -1.73
CA ALA A 244 29.70 -3.33 -1.03
C ALA A 244 31.14 -3.32 -1.60
N ALA A 245 31.63 -4.45 -2.10
CA ALA A 245 32.98 -4.60 -2.64
C ALA A 245 33.04 -4.79 -4.17
N THR A 246 31.95 -4.47 -4.89
CA THR A 246 31.83 -4.78 -6.32
C THR A 246 31.77 -3.51 -7.16
N ALA A 247 32.60 -3.44 -8.21
CA ALA A 247 32.50 -2.37 -9.19
C ALA A 247 31.30 -2.61 -10.11
N LEU A 248 30.37 -1.64 -10.14
CA LEU A 248 29.11 -1.77 -10.85
C LEU A 248 29.08 -0.97 -12.15
N PRO A 249 28.45 -1.49 -13.22
CA PRO A 249 28.03 -0.70 -14.38
C PRO A 249 27.20 0.52 -13.97
N PRO A 250 27.16 1.59 -14.78
CA PRO A 250 26.50 2.85 -14.41
C PRO A 250 25.05 2.74 -13.95
N GLU A 251 24.22 1.94 -14.63
CA GLU A 251 22.80 1.75 -14.27
C GLU A 251 22.67 1.08 -12.88
N LEU A 252 23.44 0.03 -12.62
CA LEU A 252 23.45 -0.66 -11.32
C LEU A 252 24.04 0.21 -10.20
N ALA A 253 25.06 1.01 -10.51
CA ALA A 253 25.65 1.96 -9.57
C ALA A 253 24.64 3.05 -9.16
N ALA A 254 23.86 3.57 -10.13
CA ALA A 254 22.80 4.52 -9.85
C ALA A 254 21.67 3.91 -9.01
N ALA A 255 21.26 2.67 -9.31
CA ALA A 255 20.29 1.93 -8.50
C ALA A 255 20.80 1.73 -7.07
N LEU A 256 22.06 1.34 -6.88
CA LEU A 256 22.66 1.18 -5.56
C LEU A 256 22.73 2.52 -4.79
N ALA A 257 23.03 3.63 -5.46
CA ALA A 257 23.03 4.95 -4.85
C ALA A 257 21.62 5.35 -4.35
N ALA A 258 20.57 5.06 -5.12
CA ALA A 258 19.19 5.29 -4.70
C ALA A 258 18.78 4.39 -3.53
N ILE A 259 19.25 3.13 -3.49
CA ILE A 259 19.08 2.23 -2.35
C ILE A 259 19.76 2.80 -1.09
N HIS A 260 20.98 3.30 -1.19
CA HIS A 260 21.68 3.94 -0.06
C HIS A 260 20.98 5.23 0.42
N ALA A 261 20.29 5.93 -0.47
CA ALA A 261 19.53 7.14 -0.15
C ALA A 261 18.17 6.87 0.53
N LEU A 262 17.77 5.61 0.71
CA LEU A 262 16.57 5.25 1.47
C LEU A 262 16.63 5.82 2.90
N PRO A 263 15.48 6.23 3.47
CA PRO A 263 15.43 6.90 4.76
C PRO A 263 15.78 5.95 5.92
N GLN A 264 17.06 5.96 6.33
CA GLN A 264 17.58 5.06 7.38
C GLN A 264 16.90 5.29 8.74
N ALA A 265 16.59 6.54 9.09
CA ALA A 265 15.89 6.85 10.34
C ALA A 265 14.50 6.20 10.38
N LEU A 266 13.71 6.34 9.31
CA LEU A 266 12.41 5.68 9.17
C LEU A 266 12.53 4.16 9.20
N SER A 267 13.54 3.60 8.52
CA SER A 267 13.79 2.15 8.55
C SER A 267 14.02 1.66 9.99
N GLN A 268 14.88 2.33 10.75
CA GLN A 268 15.14 2.01 12.15
C GLN A 268 13.89 2.17 13.02
N HIS A 269 13.13 3.24 12.79
CA HIS A 269 11.91 3.49 13.54
C HIS A 269 10.85 2.40 13.29
N LEU A 270 10.64 1.98 12.04
CA LEU A 270 9.73 0.88 11.70
C LEU A 270 10.16 -0.45 12.32
N MET A 271 11.47 -0.75 12.35
CA MET A 271 12.01 -1.96 13.00
C MET A 271 11.75 -1.97 14.51
N GLN A 272 11.93 -0.83 15.17
CA GLN A 272 11.69 -0.69 16.61
C GLN A 272 10.20 -0.67 16.97
N ALA A 273 9.37 -0.03 16.15
CA ALA A 273 7.97 0.21 16.45
C ALA A 273 7.04 -0.95 16.08
N LEU A 274 7.28 -1.62 14.95
CA LEU A 274 6.38 -2.66 14.45
C LEU A 274 6.69 -4.03 15.04
N GLY A 275 5.66 -4.73 15.48
CA GLY A 275 5.73 -6.15 15.86
C GLY A 275 6.08 -7.06 14.69
N ASP A 276 6.30 -8.34 14.99
CA ASP A 276 6.67 -9.33 13.97
C ASP A 276 5.44 -9.81 13.19
N GLU A 277 4.30 -9.96 13.88
CA GLU A 277 3.00 -10.26 13.26
C GLU A 277 2.13 -9.00 13.16
N LEU A 278 1.68 -8.69 11.94
CA LEU A 278 0.90 -7.49 11.67
C LEU A 278 -0.53 -7.86 11.25
N PRO A 279 -1.57 -7.36 11.95
CA PRO A 279 -2.96 -7.53 11.59
C PRO A 279 -3.27 -6.76 10.30
N LEU A 280 -4.34 -7.17 9.62
CA LEU A 280 -4.78 -6.49 8.41
C LEU A 280 -5.33 -5.09 8.72
N LEU A 281 -6.14 -4.98 9.79
CA LEU A 281 -6.84 -3.76 10.14
C LEU A 281 -6.21 -3.13 11.39
N LYS A 282 -5.92 -1.83 11.34
CA LYS A 282 -5.39 -1.08 12.48
C LYS A 282 -6.31 -1.08 13.71
N ARG A 283 -7.63 -1.24 13.52
CA ARG A 283 -8.60 -1.32 14.62
C ARG A 283 -8.45 -2.57 15.49
N ASP A 284 -7.76 -3.60 14.99
CA ASP A 284 -7.60 -4.86 15.71
C ASP A 284 -6.45 -4.78 16.74
N GLY A 285 -5.61 -3.74 16.67
CA GLY A 285 -4.45 -3.54 17.56
C GLY A 285 -3.41 -4.66 17.47
N GLY A 286 -2.43 -4.66 18.38
CA GLY A 286 -1.40 -5.70 18.46
C GLY A 286 -0.31 -5.61 17.39
N PHE A 287 -0.11 -4.45 16.76
CA PHE A 287 0.90 -4.26 15.72
C PHE A 287 2.12 -3.46 16.19
N VAL A 288 2.04 -2.83 17.36
CA VAL A 288 3.17 -2.15 17.99
C VAL A 288 3.98 -3.13 18.84
N ARG A 289 5.30 -3.14 18.67
CA ARG A 289 6.27 -3.99 19.39
C ARG A 289 6.27 -3.68 20.88
N GLY A 290 6.45 -4.70 21.72
CA GLY A 290 6.67 -4.50 23.15
C GLY A 290 7.98 -3.75 23.41
N GLY A 291 7.98 -2.85 24.39
CA GLY A 291 9.11 -1.97 24.69
C GLY A 291 9.16 -0.68 23.87
N TYR A 292 8.28 -0.50 22.88
CA TYR A 292 8.21 0.74 22.08
C TYR A 292 7.58 1.91 22.86
N HIS A 293 6.54 1.64 23.68
CA HIS A 293 5.84 2.66 24.43
C HIS A 293 5.47 2.15 25.83
N ALA A 294 5.99 2.80 26.88
CA ALA A 294 5.82 2.37 28.26
C ALA A 294 4.34 2.26 28.69
N ASP A 295 3.51 3.29 28.41
CA ASP A 295 2.08 3.21 28.72
C ASP A 295 1.36 2.07 27.97
N LEU A 296 1.77 1.74 26.73
CA LEU A 296 1.16 0.64 25.99
C LEU A 296 1.48 -0.70 26.66
N ASP A 297 2.73 -0.87 27.09
CA ASP A 297 3.17 -2.05 27.81
C ASP A 297 2.46 -2.17 29.16
N GLU A 298 2.27 -1.06 29.89
CA GLU A 298 1.48 -1.02 31.13
C GLU A 298 0.02 -1.43 30.89
N MET A 299 -0.64 -0.86 29.87
CA MET A 299 -2.03 -1.20 29.55
C MET A 299 -2.18 -2.67 29.12
N ARG A 300 -1.21 -3.20 28.36
CA ARG A 300 -1.16 -4.63 27.98
C ARG A 300 -0.95 -5.52 29.20
N ALA A 301 -0.05 -5.14 30.10
CA ALA A 301 0.17 -5.85 31.37
C ALA A 301 -1.09 -5.85 32.24
N LEU A 302 -1.78 -4.72 32.35
CA LEU A 302 -3.03 -4.61 33.11
C LEU A 302 -4.11 -5.53 32.55
N ARG A 303 -4.24 -5.59 31.23
CA ARG A 303 -5.18 -6.49 30.54
C ARG A 303 -4.86 -7.94 30.84
N ASP A 304 -3.58 -8.32 30.75
CA ASP A 304 -3.14 -9.71 30.93
C ASP A 304 -3.21 -10.15 32.40
N GLU A 305 -2.92 -9.24 33.34
CA GLU A 305 -3.11 -9.46 34.78
C GLU A 305 -4.61 -9.60 35.12
N SER A 306 -5.46 -8.74 34.57
CA SER A 306 -6.91 -8.81 34.80
C SER A 306 -7.53 -10.12 34.30
N ARG A 307 -7.00 -10.72 33.22
CA ARG A 307 -7.37 -12.08 32.79
C ARG A 307 -7.00 -13.15 33.82
N LYS A 308 -5.85 -13.01 34.51
CA LYS A 308 -5.47 -13.91 35.61
C LYS A 308 -6.41 -13.73 36.81
N VAL A 309 -6.80 -12.50 37.12
CA VAL A 309 -7.77 -12.20 38.18
C VAL A 309 -9.13 -12.85 37.86
N ILE A 310 -9.62 -12.75 36.62
CA ILE A 310 -10.85 -13.43 36.19
C ILE A 310 -10.77 -14.95 36.40
N ALA A 311 -9.65 -15.58 36.05
CA ALA A 311 -9.45 -17.02 36.28
C ALA A 311 -9.36 -17.38 37.78
N GLY A 312 -8.97 -16.43 38.64
CA GLY A 312 -9.03 -16.56 40.10
C GLY A 312 -10.47 -16.44 40.61
N LEU A 313 -11.21 -15.44 40.12
CA LEU A 313 -12.61 -15.20 40.46
C LEU A 313 -13.49 -16.40 40.05
N GLU A 314 -13.28 -16.98 38.86
CA GLU A 314 -13.99 -18.19 38.43
C GLU A 314 -13.82 -19.34 39.44
N ARG A 315 -12.60 -19.60 39.90
CA ARG A 315 -12.32 -20.62 40.92
C ARG A 315 -12.99 -20.32 42.24
N SER A 316 -12.87 -19.09 42.73
CA SER A 316 -13.53 -18.66 43.97
C SER A 316 -15.05 -18.83 43.90
N LEU A 317 -15.66 -18.52 42.76
CA LEU A 317 -17.10 -18.67 42.56
C LEU A 317 -17.53 -20.13 42.46
N ILE A 318 -16.70 -21.00 41.85
CA ILE A 318 -16.95 -22.45 41.85
C ILE A 318 -16.93 -22.99 43.28
N ASP A 319 -15.94 -22.59 44.09
CA ASP A 319 -15.81 -23.04 45.47
C ASP A 319 -16.96 -22.50 46.36
N GLU A 320 -17.35 -21.23 46.17
CA GLU A 320 -18.45 -20.58 46.89
C GLU A 320 -19.81 -21.24 46.58
N THR A 321 -20.06 -21.57 45.31
CA THR A 321 -21.39 -22.02 44.85
C THR A 321 -21.52 -23.54 44.76
N GLY A 322 -20.40 -24.26 44.76
CA GLY A 322 -20.33 -25.70 44.51
C GLY A 322 -20.60 -26.09 43.04
N ILE A 323 -20.80 -25.13 42.13
CA ILE A 323 -21.17 -25.38 40.73
C ILE A 323 -19.92 -25.56 39.89
N ARG A 324 -19.45 -26.82 39.74
CA ARG A 324 -18.27 -27.15 38.91
C ARG A 324 -18.38 -26.79 37.43
N SER A 325 -19.59 -26.58 36.93
CA SER A 325 -19.85 -26.21 35.53
C SER A 325 -19.85 -24.69 35.28
N LEU A 326 -19.70 -23.88 36.34
CA LEU A 326 -19.65 -22.43 36.25
C LEU A 326 -18.45 -22.00 35.42
N LYS A 327 -18.68 -21.11 34.45
CA LYS A 327 -17.61 -20.50 33.66
C LYS A 327 -17.82 -19.01 33.51
N ILE A 328 -16.76 -18.22 33.61
CA ILE A 328 -16.77 -16.83 33.20
C ILE A 328 -16.43 -16.78 31.71
N ARG A 329 -17.32 -16.23 30.89
CA ARG A 329 -17.15 -16.08 29.45
C ARG A 329 -17.26 -14.62 29.05
N HIS A 330 -16.76 -14.29 27.87
CA HIS A 330 -16.86 -12.96 27.25
C HIS A 330 -17.62 -13.04 25.93
N ASN A 331 -18.46 -12.05 25.62
CA ASN A 331 -18.95 -11.80 24.26
C ASN A 331 -19.10 -10.30 24.00
N ASN A 332 -19.27 -9.90 22.74
CA ASN A 332 -19.28 -8.49 22.35
C ASN A 332 -20.56 -7.71 22.75
N VAL A 333 -21.60 -8.37 23.27
CA VAL A 333 -22.90 -7.74 23.59
C VAL A 333 -23.10 -7.59 25.10
N LEU A 334 -22.78 -8.63 25.86
CA LEU A 334 -22.93 -8.72 27.31
C LEU A 334 -21.62 -8.51 28.07
N GLY A 335 -20.49 -8.46 27.36
CA GLY A 335 -19.17 -8.40 27.98
C GLY A 335 -18.84 -9.66 28.76
N TYR A 336 -18.25 -9.53 29.94
CA TYR A 336 -17.96 -10.66 30.82
C TYR A 336 -19.18 -11.08 31.63
N TYR A 337 -19.49 -12.37 31.63
CA TYR A 337 -20.61 -12.94 32.37
C TYR A 337 -20.28 -14.31 32.94
N ILE A 338 -20.93 -14.63 34.06
CA ILE A 338 -20.95 -15.93 34.69
C ILE A 338 -22.02 -16.76 34.00
N GLU A 339 -21.66 -17.91 33.44
CA GLU A 339 -22.57 -18.85 32.81
C GLU A 339 -22.73 -20.09 33.69
N VAL A 340 -23.97 -20.41 34.04
CA VAL A 340 -24.33 -21.65 34.74
C VAL A 340 -25.42 -22.39 33.97
N THR A 341 -25.42 -23.73 34.06
CA THR A 341 -26.45 -24.55 33.40
C THR A 341 -27.84 -24.27 33.99
N ALA A 342 -28.89 -24.51 33.21
CA ALA A 342 -30.28 -24.35 33.65
C ALA A 342 -30.62 -25.11 34.96
N ASN A 343 -29.97 -26.23 35.26
CA ASN A 343 -30.25 -26.99 36.49
C ASN A 343 -29.61 -26.40 37.76
N HIS A 344 -28.59 -25.56 37.64
CA HIS A 344 -27.82 -25.04 38.77
C HIS A 344 -28.12 -23.57 39.11
N HIS A 345 -28.97 -22.90 38.33
CA HIS A 345 -29.28 -21.49 38.53
C HIS A 345 -29.98 -21.19 39.88
N ALA A 346 -30.72 -22.15 40.43
CA ALA A 346 -31.48 -21.98 41.67
C ALA A 346 -30.56 -21.63 42.86
N VAL A 347 -29.31 -22.10 42.85
CA VAL A 347 -28.30 -21.76 43.88
C VAL A 347 -28.01 -20.26 43.87
N MET A 348 -27.99 -19.63 42.68
CA MET A 348 -27.71 -18.20 42.50
C MET A 348 -28.89 -17.30 42.92
N THR A 349 -30.08 -17.86 43.10
CA THR A 349 -31.30 -17.14 43.45
C THR A 349 -31.96 -17.65 44.74
N SER A 350 -31.29 -18.56 45.45
CA SER A 350 -31.85 -19.32 46.59
C SER A 350 -32.06 -18.49 47.85
N SER A 351 -31.28 -17.42 48.04
CA SER A 351 -31.33 -16.55 49.22
C SER A 351 -31.28 -15.08 48.81
N ASP A 352 -31.71 -14.18 49.69
CA ASP A 352 -31.61 -12.74 49.43
C ASP A 352 -30.15 -12.27 49.30
N GLY A 353 -29.22 -12.93 49.99
CA GLY A 353 -27.78 -12.71 49.81
C GLY A 353 -27.27 -13.15 48.43
N ALA A 354 -27.72 -14.31 47.93
CA ALA A 354 -27.37 -14.78 46.59
C ALA A 354 -27.95 -13.86 45.49
N LYS A 355 -29.21 -13.42 45.65
CA LYS A 355 -29.86 -12.46 44.74
C LYS A 355 -29.17 -11.10 44.72
N ALA A 356 -28.58 -10.66 45.84
CA ALA A 356 -27.81 -9.42 45.90
C ALA A 356 -26.43 -9.54 45.23
N ARG A 357 -25.80 -10.73 45.29
CA ARG A 357 -24.46 -10.97 44.73
C ARG A 357 -24.50 -11.26 43.22
N PHE A 358 -25.46 -12.06 42.76
CA PHE A 358 -25.58 -12.49 41.36
C PHE A 358 -26.68 -11.72 40.64
N ILE A 359 -26.28 -10.77 39.80
CA ILE A 359 -27.18 -9.93 39.02
C ILE A 359 -27.48 -10.63 37.69
N HIS A 360 -28.74 -11.01 37.48
CA HIS A 360 -29.16 -11.70 36.25
C HIS A 360 -29.01 -10.79 35.01
N ARG A 361 -28.41 -11.32 33.94
CA ARG A 361 -28.17 -10.61 32.67
C ARG A 361 -29.00 -11.17 31.51
N GLN A 362 -29.10 -12.49 31.38
CA GLN A 362 -29.78 -13.13 30.25
C GLN A 362 -30.14 -14.60 30.54
N THR A 363 -31.35 -15.01 30.13
CA THR A 363 -31.79 -16.41 30.11
C THR A 363 -31.56 -17.02 28.73
N MET A 364 -30.99 -18.22 28.67
CA MET A 364 -30.81 -19.03 27.45
C MET A 364 -31.53 -20.38 27.60
N ALA A 365 -31.71 -21.12 26.51
CA ALA A 365 -32.40 -22.41 26.52
C ALA A 365 -31.80 -23.43 27.51
N ASN A 366 -30.46 -23.47 27.64
CA ASN A 366 -29.75 -24.44 28.48
C ASN A 366 -28.85 -23.78 29.55
N ALA A 367 -28.85 -22.46 29.66
CA ALA A 367 -27.96 -21.73 30.57
C ALA A 367 -28.59 -20.42 31.07
N MET A 368 -28.13 -19.93 32.21
CA MET A 368 -28.40 -18.59 32.69
C MET A 368 -27.11 -17.83 32.86
N ARG A 369 -27.18 -16.53 32.57
CA ARG A 369 -26.05 -15.61 32.61
C ARG A 369 -26.24 -14.59 33.72
N PHE A 370 -25.24 -14.44 34.57
CA PHE A 370 -25.20 -13.51 35.69
C PHE A 370 -23.94 -12.65 35.61
N THR A 371 -23.91 -11.56 36.38
CA THR A 371 -22.71 -10.78 36.66
C THR A 371 -22.62 -10.53 38.17
N THR A 372 -21.48 -10.08 38.65
CA THR A 372 -21.28 -9.58 40.02
C THR A 372 -20.74 -8.15 39.93
N THR A 373 -20.82 -7.38 41.02
CA THR A 373 -20.21 -6.04 41.08
C THR A 373 -18.71 -6.09 40.79
N GLU A 374 -18.01 -7.05 41.40
CA GLU A 374 -16.58 -7.30 41.17
C GLU A 374 -16.27 -7.63 39.70
N LEU A 375 -17.07 -8.48 39.05
CA LEU A 375 -16.87 -8.81 37.64
C LEU A 375 -17.12 -7.60 36.74
N ALA A 376 -18.13 -6.78 37.04
CA ALA A 376 -18.43 -5.57 36.28
C ALA A 376 -17.34 -4.48 36.44
N GLU A 377 -16.76 -4.33 37.64
CA GLU A 377 -15.63 -3.44 37.89
C GLU A 377 -14.38 -3.91 37.12
N LEU A 378 -14.08 -5.21 37.16
CA LEU A 378 -12.98 -5.81 36.39
C LEU A 378 -13.18 -5.63 34.88
N GLU A 379 -14.39 -5.86 34.38
CA GLU A 379 -14.75 -5.63 32.98
C GLU A 379 -14.49 -4.19 32.56
N THR A 380 -14.95 -3.23 33.36
CA THR A 380 -14.75 -1.79 33.09
C THR A 380 -13.26 -1.44 33.03
N LYS A 381 -12.47 -1.97 33.98
CA LYS A 381 -11.02 -1.76 34.02
C LYS A 381 -10.32 -2.35 32.80
N ILE A 382 -10.71 -3.56 32.38
CA ILE A 382 -10.16 -4.23 31.19
C ILE A 382 -10.51 -3.46 29.92
N ALA A 383 -11.77 -3.05 29.76
CA ALA A 383 -12.23 -2.31 28.59
C ALA A 383 -11.47 -0.98 28.46
N ASN A 384 -11.37 -0.21 29.55
CA ASN A 384 -10.62 1.05 29.55
C ASN A 384 -9.14 0.87 29.19
N ALA A 385 -8.50 -0.20 29.67
CA ALA A 385 -7.10 -0.49 29.32
C ALA A 385 -6.95 -0.93 27.86
N ALA A 386 -7.88 -1.74 27.34
CA ALA A 386 -7.90 -2.15 25.95
C ALA A 386 -8.10 -0.96 25.00
N ASP A 387 -9.05 -0.07 25.31
CA ASP A 387 -9.32 1.14 24.52
C ASP A 387 -8.13 2.10 24.57
N ARG A 388 -7.50 2.30 25.74
CA ARG A 388 -6.30 3.12 25.86
C ARG A 388 -5.12 2.53 25.09
N ALA A 389 -4.91 1.21 25.17
CA ALA A 389 -3.89 0.53 24.38
C ALA A 389 -4.12 0.73 22.88
N LEU A 390 -5.36 0.52 22.40
CA LEU A 390 -5.70 0.71 20.99
C LEU A 390 -5.46 2.16 20.54
N ASN A 391 -5.85 3.15 21.35
CA ASN A 391 -5.61 4.56 21.02
C ASN A 391 -4.12 4.89 20.91
N ILE A 392 -3.27 4.35 21.80
CA ILE A 392 -1.81 4.52 21.71
C ILE A 392 -1.27 3.88 20.42
N GLU A 393 -1.73 2.67 20.09
CA GLU A 393 -1.32 2.01 18.85
C GLU A 393 -1.76 2.78 17.60
N LEU A 394 -2.99 3.31 17.57
CA LEU A 394 -3.49 4.13 16.47
C LEU A 394 -2.69 5.43 16.31
N ALA A 395 -2.31 6.08 17.41
CA ALA A 395 -1.44 7.26 17.38
C ALA A 395 -0.04 6.92 16.84
N ALA A 396 0.53 5.78 17.25
CA ALA A 396 1.81 5.30 16.72
C ALA A 396 1.71 5.01 15.21
N PHE A 397 0.62 4.38 14.76
CA PHE A 397 0.36 4.15 13.34
C PHE A 397 0.31 5.45 12.53
N GLU A 398 -0.40 6.46 13.05
CA GLU A 398 -0.53 7.77 12.39
C GLU A 398 0.82 8.50 12.30
N ALA A 399 1.62 8.47 13.36
CA ALA A 399 2.96 9.04 13.38
C ALA A 399 3.88 8.38 12.34
N LEU A 400 3.94 7.04 12.33
CA LEU A 400 4.76 6.27 11.36
C LEU A 400 4.27 6.47 9.91
N THR A 401 2.96 6.57 9.71
CA THR A 401 2.38 6.85 8.40
C THR A 401 2.77 8.24 7.91
N THR A 402 2.68 9.24 8.78
CA THR A 402 3.07 10.62 8.46
C THR A 402 4.55 10.70 8.07
N GLU A 403 5.42 10.03 8.81
CA GLU A 403 6.85 9.96 8.50
C GLU A 403 7.12 9.27 7.16
N ALA A 404 6.48 8.12 6.91
CA ALA A 404 6.62 7.39 5.66
C ALA A 404 6.14 8.20 4.45
N VAL A 405 5.02 8.91 4.58
CA VAL A 405 4.48 9.77 3.52
C VAL A 405 5.38 10.99 3.28
N GLY A 406 5.98 11.54 4.33
CA GLY A 406 6.96 12.63 4.23
C GLY A 406 8.22 12.24 3.43
N GLU A 407 8.60 10.96 3.45
CA GLU A 407 9.76 10.42 2.73
C GLU A 407 9.39 9.72 1.41
N ALA A 408 8.17 9.93 0.90
CA ALA A 408 7.59 9.20 -0.22
C ALA A 408 8.48 9.18 -1.49
N GLU A 409 9.11 10.31 -1.83
CA GLU A 409 9.98 10.43 -3.01
C GLU A 409 11.19 9.48 -2.92
N LYS A 410 11.88 9.45 -1.76
CA LYS A 410 13.05 8.59 -1.55
C LYS A 410 12.66 7.12 -1.54
N ILE A 411 11.52 6.79 -0.92
CA ILE A 411 10.99 5.42 -0.88
C ILE A 411 10.68 4.93 -2.30
N ARG A 412 10.03 5.77 -3.14
CA ARG A 412 9.77 5.43 -4.54
C ARG A 412 11.06 5.24 -5.33
N ALA A 413 12.02 6.15 -5.21
CA ALA A 413 13.31 6.03 -5.90
C ALA A 413 14.05 4.73 -5.53
N GLY A 414 14.05 4.36 -4.25
CA GLY A 414 14.63 3.08 -3.81
C GLY A 414 13.84 1.86 -4.31
N ALA A 415 12.51 1.93 -4.39
CA ALA A 415 11.69 0.87 -4.95
C ALA A 415 11.93 0.68 -6.46
N ASP A 416 12.06 1.78 -7.21
CA ASP A 416 12.38 1.75 -8.64
C ASP A 416 13.78 1.19 -8.87
N ALA A 417 14.75 1.54 -8.01
CA ALA A 417 16.08 0.95 -8.03
C ALA A 417 16.05 -0.57 -7.80
N LEU A 418 15.27 -1.06 -6.83
CA LEU A 418 15.09 -2.50 -6.64
C LEU A 418 14.44 -3.18 -7.86
N ALA A 419 13.49 -2.50 -8.53
CA ALA A 419 12.89 -2.99 -9.76
C ALA A 419 13.87 -3.02 -10.95
N VAL A 420 14.88 -2.14 -10.99
CA VAL A 420 15.96 -2.17 -11.99
C VAL A 420 16.90 -3.35 -11.77
N LEU A 421 17.13 -3.75 -10.51
CA LEU A 421 17.98 -4.89 -10.17
C LEU A 421 17.32 -6.26 -10.43
N ASP A 422 15.99 -6.33 -10.37
CA ASP A 422 15.17 -7.53 -10.60
C ASP A 422 14.90 -7.80 -12.08
#